data_AF-A0A7L0I021-F1
#
_entry.id   AF-A0A7L0I021-F1
#
_cell.length_a   1.000
_cell.length_b   1.000
_cell.length_c   1.000
_cell.angle_alpha   90.00
_cell.angle_beta   90.00
_cell.angle_gamma   90.00
#
_symmetry.space_group_name_H-M   'P 1'
#
loop_
_entity.id
_entity.type
_entity.pdbx_description
1 polymer ?
#
loop_
_entity_poly.entity_id
_entity_poly.type
_entity_poly.pdbx_seq_one_letter_code
_entity_poly.pdbx_strand_id
1 'polypeptide(L)'
;DPLPPPLPKKQLQRAESLPEQGQSRHCRGDPTPWPGSTFYSLPPPKPPQEEGAPSSIPPRDRPSWGSKKLLTKSQSLGEPGARSSPSPSPAEVTFGTADGELGQLLESPAGVCGVVLGCQAATLARLSARLQEKLLGSEEQQQRLEAELAGKSWAGLSLLQREPCLQSGDAWYFPVGFTFEQNQLVLAAKVPKPCCTSLGVQSSFGVHCSIQRLIGRFTDRLPWELVLPGSPEEQSQSPSEEEPVCLAACPVLQVLISPEVPYQTLAGFVKGSHGLHRTSPGHYERLACLLLLQVCMGLEHLRVQNVGQGDLCPENLLLVQCPPQSQQGKEVSLGLSLPRLLISSFFKVKNKQRPCSTSQEQDWTKGLAAPPSPVADELNVGMLIYQILHVDISLENALGFRSNRLPEIPSLSIYSMGLKRLAMLLLHRDPCKRVSIEQARSILQVLLWGPRQELFARSKKTLILLRSWVEVKRSLLLLKFAENSAGAVGSPGLEEWLCCQYFKEVTEHMLYQVTQALY
;
A
#
# COMPACT_ATOMS: atom_id res chain seq x y z
N ASP A 1 43.40 51.79 1.79
CA ASP A 1 43.38 50.71 0.79
C ASP A 1 42.71 51.15 -0.51
N PRO A 2 43.36 50.94 -1.66
CA PRO A 2 42.95 51.44 -2.96
C PRO A 2 41.90 50.54 -3.64
N LEU A 3 41.08 51.14 -4.52
CA LEU A 3 40.06 50.47 -5.33
C LEU A 3 40.64 49.36 -6.24
N PRO A 4 39.85 48.31 -6.54
CA PRO A 4 40.29 47.20 -7.38
C PRO A 4 40.36 47.57 -8.88
N PRO A 5 41.25 46.92 -9.66
CA PRO A 5 41.43 47.18 -11.08
C PRO A 5 40.30 46.61 -11.96
N PRO A 6 40.06 47.18 -13.17
CA PRO A 6 39.00 46.72 -14.06
C PRO A 6 39.35 45.42 -14.81
N LEU A 7 38.31 44.60 -15.04
CA LEU A 7 38.38 43.30 -15.72
C LEU A 7 38.72 43.40 -17.23
N PRO A 8 39.43 42.40 -17.80
CA PRO A 8 39.81 42.42 -19.22
C PRO A 8 38.64 42.06 -20.15
N LYS A 9 38.44 42.89 -21.19
CA LYS A 9 37.51 42.68 -22.31
C LYS A 9 38.03 41.56 -23.21
N LYS A 10 37.27 40.46 -23.39
CA LYS A 10 37.54 39.47 -24.44
C LYS A 10 36.66 39.73 -25.67
N GLN A 11 37.34 39.90 -26.80
CA GLN A 11 36.81 40.10 -28.14
C GLN A 11 36.09 38.84 -28.64
N LEU A 12 34.89 39.03 -29.20
CA LEU A 12 34.21 38.04 -30.02
C LEU A 12 34.79 38.10 -31.44
N GLN A 13 35.34 37.00 -31.94
CA GLN A 13 35.67 36.85 -33.35
C GLN A 13 34.49 36.27 -34.12
N ARG A 14 34.05 37.05 -35.10
CA ARG A 14 33.05 36.79 -36.12
C ARG A 14 33.70 35.99 -37.26
N ALA A 15 33.01 34.99 -37.81
CA ALA A 15 33.32 34.41 -39.11
C ALA A 15 32.10 34.59 -40.05
N GLU A 16 32.37 35.15 -41.22
CA GLU A 16 31.48 35.48 -42.35
C GLU A 16 31.36 34.22 -43.27
N SER A 17 30.15 33.71 -43.60
CA SER A 17 29.32 33.89 -44.83
C SER A 17 29.98 33.39 -46.14
N LEU A 18 29.44 32.55 -47.06
CA LEU A 18 28.19 32.49 -47.91
C LEU A 18 28.35 31.30 -48.95
N PRO A 19 27.48 31.00 -49.96
CA PRO A 19 26.05 31.26 -50.19
C PRO A 19 25.17 30.06 -50.71
N GLU A 20 23.84 30.27 -50.58
CA GLU A 20 22.63 29.97 -51.39
C GLU A 20 22.48 28.88 -52.48
N GLN A 21 21.34 28.16 -52.42
CA GLN A 21 20.26 28.01 -53.43
C GLN A 21 19.08 27.30 -52.72
N GLY A 22 17.80 27.70 -52.70
CA GLY A 22 17.01 28.58 -53.54
C GLY A 22 15.86 27.76 -54.17
N GLN A 23 14.66 27.75 -53.56
CA GLN A 23 13.36 27.81 -54.27
C GLN A 23 12.14 27.84 -53.34
N SER A 24 11.39 28.94 -53.47
CA SER A 24 10.06 29.20 -52.94
C SER A 24 8.96 28.55 -53.78
N ARG A 25 7.83 28.16 -53.18
CA ARG A 25 6.48 28.50 -53.68
C ARG A 25 5.45 28.60 -52.55
N HIS A 26 4.84 29.77 -52.45
CA HIS A 26 3.60 30.07 -51.73
C HIS A 26 2.37 29.46 -52.43
N CYS A 27 1.32 29.14 -51.65
CA CYS A 27 -0.10 29.54 -51.79
C CYS A 27 -0.90 28.78 -50.71
N ARG A 28 -1.30 29.39 -49.59
CA ARG A 28 -2.54 30.15 -49.31
C ARG A 28 -3.83 29.33 -49.50
N GLY A 29 -4.58 29.12 -48.40
CA GLY A 29 -6.00 28.78 -48.43
C GLY A 29 -6.52 28.04 -47.18
N ASP A 30 -6.75 28.76 -46.08
CA ASP A 30 -7.78 28.43 -45.08
C ASP A 30 -9.17 28.81 -45.66
N PRO A 31 -10.33 28.25 -45.23
CA PRO A 31 -10.75 28.27 -43.82
C PRO A 31 -11.59 27.08 -43.30
N THR A 32 -11.67 27.01 -41.97
CA THR A 32 -12.62 26.23 -41.15
C THR A 32 -14.08 26.73 -41.29
N PRO A 33 -15.09 25.90 -40.97
CA PRO A 33 -15.73 26.02 -39.64
C PRO A 33 -16.17 24.67 -38.99
N TRP A 34 -16.27 24.72 -37.66
CA TRP A 34 -16.82 23.73 -36.69
C TRP A 34 -18.34 23.48 -36.92
N PRO A 35 -19.11 22.56 -36.23
CA PRO A 35 -18.89 21.93 -34.90
C PRO A 35 -19.44 20.49 -34.62
N GLY A 36 -19.07 19.92 -33.46
CA GLY A 36 -19.82 18.90 -32.66
C GLY A 36 -19.89 17.47 -33.21
N SER A 37 -20.16 16.40 -32.46
CA SER A 37 -20.22 16.09 -31.04
C SER A 37 -20.40 14.55 -30.96
N THR A 38 -19.84 13.91 -29.92
CA THR A 38 -20.45 12.76 -29.19
C THR A 38 -20.40 11.31 -29.78
N PHE A 39 -19.60 10.47 -29.09
CA PHE A 39 -19.74 9.04 -28.67
C PHE A 39 -20.02 7.85 -29.65
N TYR A 40 -19.19 6.81 -29.42
CA TYR A 40 -19.39 5.34 -29.46
C TYR A 40 -20.56 4.75 -30.24
N SER A 41 -20.28 3.75 -31.07
CA SER A 41 -21.16 2.58 -31.28
C SER A 41 -20.42 1.36 -31.85
N LEU A 42 -20.62 0.23 -31.18
CA LEU A 42 -20.51 -1.14 -31.68
C LEU A 42 -21.42 -1.38 -32.91
N PRO A 43 -21.17 -2.39 -33.76
CA PRO A 43 -22.18 -2.92 -34.66
C PRO A 43 -22.94 -4.14 -34.07
N PRO A 44 -24.27 -4.23 -34.28
CA PRO A 44 -25.16 -5.35 -33.90
C PRO A 44 -25.42 -6.35 -35.07
N PRO A 45 -26.28 -7.41 -34.90
CA PRO A 45 -26.22 -8.69 -35.63
C PRO A 45 -27.40 -9.04 -36.59
N LYS A 46 -27.16 -10.08 -37.45
CA LYS A 46 -28.09 -11.05 -38.14
C LYS A 46 -29.06 -10.49 -39.22
N PRO A 47 -29.60 -11.25 -40.23
CA PRO A 47 -30.42 -12.50 -40.08
C PRO A 47 -30.40 -13.49 -41.33
N PRO A 48 -31.45 -14.31 -41.68
CA PRO A 48 -31.63 -15.73 -41.30
C PRO A 48 -32.04 -16.72 -42.45
N GLN A 49 -32.14 -18.04 -42.17
CA GLN A 49 -33.11 -19.02 -42.75
C GLN A 49 -32.94 -20.38 -42.01
N GLU A 50 -33.93 -20.87 -41.23
CA GLU A 50 -35.01 -21.84 -41.57
C GLU A 50 -34.48 -23.21 -42.04
N GLU A 51 -34.96 -24.39 -41.64
CA GLU A 51 -35.97 -24.90 -40.70
C GLU A 51 -35.78 -26.45 -40.69
N GLY A 52 -36.19 -27.18 -39.64
CA GLY A 52 -36.39 -28.65 -39.72
C GLY A 52 -35.68 -29.52 -38.67
N ALA A 53 -36.37 -29.80 -37.57
CA ALA A 53 -36.20 -30.99 -36.73
C ALA A 53 -37.12 -32.13 -37.28
N PRO A 54 -37.18 -33.39 -36.75
CA PRO A 54 -36.73 -33.84 -35.43
C PRO A 54 -36.17 -35.30 -35.28
N SER A 55 -35.63 -35.54 -34.08
CA SER A 55 -35.74 -36.77 -33.24
C SER A 55 -35.11 -38.10 -33.69
N SER A 56 -34.14 -38.62 -32.90
CA SER A 56 -34.30 -39.80 -31.99
C SER A 56 -32.94 -40.29 -31.44
N ILE A 57 -32.96 -40.85 -30.22
CA ILE A 57 -31.83 -41.22 -29.34
C ILE A 57 -31.46 -42.73 -29.51
N PRO A 58 -30.50 -43.33 -28.75
CA PRO A 58 -29.10 -43.72 -29.04
C PRO A 58 -28.94 -45.26 -29.26
N PRO A 59 -27.72 -45.88 -29.22
CA PRO A 59 -27.14 -46.32 -27.92
C PRO A 59 -25.60 -46.44 -27.82
N ARG A 60 -25.19 -46.75 -26.57
CA ARG A 60 -23.90 -47.12 -25.95
C ARG A 60 -22.94 -48.01 -26.77
N ASP A 61 -21.62 -47.91 -26.50
CA ASP A 61 -20.86 -48.86 -25.64
C ASP A 61 -19.34 -48.52 -25.52
N ARG A 62 -18.81 -48.76 -24.32
CA ARG A 62 -17.38 -48.71 -23.88
C ARG A 62 -16.66 -50.02 -24.31
N PRO A 63 -15.40 -50.33 -23.90
CA PRO A 63 -14.17 -49.57 -23.62
C PRO A 63 -12.99 -50.13 -24.49
N SER A 64 -11.71 -49.68 -24.41
CA SER A 64 -10.70 -50.31 -23.52
C SER A 64 -9.28 -50.21 -24.13
N TRP A 65 -8.28 -49.93 -23.27
CA TRP A 65 -6.83 -50.26 -23.36
C TRP A 65 -6.01 -49.49 -24.42
N GLY A 66 -4.87 -48.85 -24.14
CA GLY A 66 -3.85 -49.05 -23.12
C GLY A 66 -2.54 -49.41 -23.84
N SER A 67 -1.50 -48.56 -23.76
CA SER A 67 -0.08 -48.93 -23.58
C SER A 67 0.92 -47.90 -24.13
N LYS A 68 1.73 -47.38 -23.19
CA LYS A 68 3.21 -47.35 -23.17
C LYS A 68 4.00 -46.63 -24.29
N LYS A 69 4.68 -45.58 -23.81
CA LYS A 69 6.00 -45.03 -24.19
C LYS A 69 6.80 -45.81 -25.24
N LEU A 70 7.28 -45.08 -26.25
CA LEU A 70 8.54 -45.39 -26.94
C LEU A 70 9.45 -44.16 -26.96
N LEU A 71 10.73 -44.42 -26.70
CA LEU A 71 11.85 -43.49 -26.57
C LEU A 71 12.30 -42.89 -27.92
N THR A 72 12.80 -41.66 -27.81
CA THR A 72 13.94 -41.05 -28.52
C THR A 72 14.16 -41.40 -29.99
N LYS A 73 13.90 -40.43 -30.87
CA LYS A 73 14.58 -40.33 -32.17
C LYS A 73 14.98 -38.88 -32.42
N SER A 74 16.30 -38.67 -32.46
CA SER A 74 16.99 -37.56 -33.08
C SER A 74 16.64 -37.46 -34.57
N GLN A 75 16.17 -36.29 -35.00
CA GLN A 75 16.11 -35.83 -36.40
C GLN A 75 16.40 -34.32 -36.35
N SER A 76 17.60 -33.89 -36.78
CA SER A 76 18.00 -33.60 -38.16
C SER A 76 17.51 -32.24 -38.62
N LEU A 77 18.44 -31.43 -39.13
CA LEU A 77 18.20 -30.15 -39.80
C LEU A 77 17.02 -30.28 -40.79
N GLY A 78 16.03 -29.41 -40.63
CA GLY A 78 14.95 -29.17 -41.56
C GLY A 78 14.60 -27.69 -41.53
N GLU A 79 14.45 -27.11 -42.73
CA GLU A 79 14.19 -25.69 -43.01
C GLU A 79 13.05 -25.05 -42.19
N PRO A 80 13.03 -23.71 -42.06
CA PRO A 80 12.06 -23.01 -41.22
C PRO A 80 10.69 -23.01 -41.90
N GLY A 81 9.90 -24.03 -41.60
CA GLY A 81 8.46 -23.98 -41.84
C GLY A 81 7.88 -22.83 -41.02
N ALA A 82 7.38 -21.80 -41.71
CA ALA A 82 6.65 -20.68 -41.13
C ALA A 82 5.38 -21.16 -40.43
N ARG A 83 5.55 -21.68 -39.21
CA ARG A 83 4.50 -21.66 -38.20
C ARG A 83 4.50 -20.24 -37.69
N SER A 84 3.49 -19.47 -38.08
CA SER A 84 3.08 -18.27 -37.38
C SER A 84 2.59 -18.67 -35.98
N SER A 85 3.52 -19.07 -35.11
CA SER A 85 3.32 -19.01 -33.67
C SER A 85 3.15 -17.54 -33.31
N PRO A 86 2.20 -17.20 -32.44
CA PRO A 86 2.09 -15.82 -31.95
C PRO A 86 3.46 -15.41 -31.42
N SER A 87 3.97 -14.26 -31.89
CA SER A 87 5.23 -13.70 -31.41
C SER A 87 5.17 -13.64 -29.88
N PRO A 88 6.16 -14.18 -29.15
CA PRO A 88 6.11 -14.20 -27.70
C PRO A 88 5.99 -12.77 -27.18
N SER A 89 5.21 -12.59 -26.12
CA SER A 89 5.11 -11.26 -25.53
C SER A 89 6.48 -10.88 -24.96
N PRO A 90 6.93 -9.61 -25.07
CA PRO A 90 8.23 -9.17 -24.58
C PRO A 90 8.40 -9.35 -23.05
N ALA A 91 7.33 -9.69 -22.32
CA ALA A 91 7.34 -9.99 -20.89
C ALA A 91 7.65 -11.46 -20.55
N GLU A 92 7.57 -12.37 -21.53
CA GLU A 92 7.74 -13.82 -21.36
C GLU A 92 9.13 -14.32 -21.79
N VAL A 93 9.96 -13.42 -22.34
CA VAL A 93 11.33 -13.75 -22.76
C VAL A 93 12.17 -14.09 -21.52
N THR A 94 12.86 -15.22 -21.58
CA THR A 94 13.78 -15.69 -20.54
C THR A 94 15.12 -16.05 -21.18
N PHE A 95 16.14 -16.33 -20.35
CA PHE A 95 17.44 -16.78 -20.86
C PHE A 95 17.35 -18.06 -21.71
N GLY A 96 16.30 -18.87 -21.53
CA GLY A 96 16.06 -20.09 -22.32
C GLY A 96 15.23 -19.88 -23.59
N THR A 97 14.85 -18.64 -23.94
CA THR A 97 14.10 -18.35 -25.16
C THR A 97 14.94 -18.65 -26.40
N ALA A 98 14.35 -19.33 -27.39
CA ALA A 98 15.06 -19.75 -28.60
C ALA A 98 15.41 -18.53 -29.50
N ASP A 99 16.58 -18.58 -30.14
CA ASP A 99 17.06 -17.48 -31.01
C ASP A 99 16.08 -17.12 -32.14
N GLY A 100 15.34 -18.10 -32.67
CA GLY A 100 14.34 -17.87 -33.72
C GLY A 100 13.15 -17.03 -33.27
N GLU A 101 12.77 -17.11 -31.99
CA GLU A 101 11.70 -16.29 -31.39
C GLU A 101 12.19 -14.88 -31.05
N LEU A 102 13.47 -14.76 -30.70
CA LEU A 102 14.11 -13.49 -30.39
C LEU A 102 14.38 -12.65 -31.65
N GLY A 103 14.69 -13.31 -32.78
CA GLY A 103 15.05 -12.67 -34.04
C GLY A 103 14.09 -11.57 -34.49
N GLN A 104 12.77 -11.83 -34.46
CA GLN A 104 11.74 -10.86 -34.85
C GLN A 104 11.65 -9.65 -33.91
N LEU A 105 12.03 -9.81 -32.65
CA LEU A 105 11.97 -8.75 -31.64
C LEU A 105 13.21 -7.86 -31.63
N LEU A 106 14.33 -8.32 -32.21
CA LEU A 106 15.61 -7.60 -32.24
C LEU A 106 15.86 -6.85 -33.56
N GLU A 107 14.94 -6.89 -34.52
CA GLU A 107 15.11 -6.26 -35.85
C GLU A 107 15.29 -4.74 -35.80
N SER A 108 14.89 -4.09 -34.70
CA SER A 108 15.06 -2.65 -34.51
C SER A 108 15.56 -2.30 -33.11
N PRO A 109 16.32 -1.20 -32.93
CA PRO A 109 16.70 -0.71 -31.60
C PRO A 109 15.50 -0.46 -30.68
N ALA A 110 14.37 -0.06 -31.26
CA ALA A 110 13.11 0.12 -30.52
C ALA A 110 12.53 -1.22 -30.04
N GLY A 111 12.61 -2.27 -30.85
CA GLY A 111 12.22 -3.64 -30.48
C GLY A 111 13.08 -4.18 -29.33
N VAL A 112 14.41 -4.03 -29.43
CA VAL A 112 15.35 -4.39 -28.35
C VAL A 112 14.99 -3.68 -27.05
N CYS A 113 14.77 -2.35 -27.10
CA CYS A 113 14.34 -1.59 -25.93
C CYS A 113 13.00 -2.10 -25.39
N GLY A 114 12.04 -2.40 -26.25
CA GLY A 114 10.74 -2.96 -25.87
C GLY A 114 10.86 -4.28 -25.09
N VAL A 115 11.72 -5.19 -25.56
CA VAL A 115 12.00 -6.47 -24.86
C VAL A 115 12.63 -6.21 -23.49
N VAL A 116 13.67 -5.36 -23.42
CA VAL A 116 14.33 -5.05 -22.15
C VAL A 116 13.34 -4.46 -21.14
N LEU A 117 12.53 -3.49 -21.57
CA LEU A 117 11.54 -2.85 -20.70
C LEU A 117 10.44 -3.83 -20.25
N GLY A 118 10.00 -4.72 -21.15
CA GLY A 118 9.06 -5.80 -20.82
C GLY A 118 9.62 -6.75 -19.77
N CYS A 119 10.86 -7.21 -19.95
CA CYS A 119 11.59 -8.05 -18.99
C CYS A 119 11.75 -7.36 -17.63
N GLN A 120 12.04 -6.05 -17.61
CA GLN A 120 12.15 -5.30 -16.37
C GLN A 120 10.83 -5.26 -15.60
N ALA A 121 9.73 -4.94 -16.29
CA ALA A 121 8.39 -4.91 -15.69
C ALA A 121 7.98 -6.29 -15.14
N ALA A 122 8.17 -7.35 -15.92
CA ALA A 122 7.85 -8.71 -15.52
C ALA A 122 8.70 -9.18 -14.33
N THR A 123 9.99 -8.84 -14.32
CA THR A 123 10.90 -9.19 -13.21
C THR A 123 10.53 -8.45 -11.93
N LEU A 124 10.21 -7.15 -12.02
CA LEU A 124 9.72 -6.38 -10.87
C LEU A 124 8.42 -6.96 -10.30
N ALA A 125 7.48 -7.38 -11.16
CA ALA A 125 6.24 -8.00 -10.70
C ALA A 125 6.51 -9.32 -9.93
N ARG A 126 7.40 -10.19 -10.46
CA ARG A 126 7.79 -11.43 -9.78
C ARG A 126 8.53 -11.18 -8.46
N LEU A 127 9.46 -10.23 -8.44
CA LEU A 127 10.16 -9.84 -7.21
C LEU A 127 9.19 -9.32 -6.16
N SER A 128 8.28 -8.43 -6.56
CA SER A 128 7.27 -7.88 -5.66
C SER A 128 6.39 -8.98 -5.03
N ALA A 129 5.98 -9.97 -5.81
CA ALA A 129 5.21 -11.13 -5.32
C ALA A 129 6.01 -11.98 -4.32
N ARG A 130 7.28 -12.30 -4.64
CA ARG A 130 8.16 -13.07 -3.73
C ARG A 130 8.44 -12.35 -2.43
N LEU A 131 8.66 -11.03 -2.49
CA LEU A 131 8.85 -10.19 -1.30
C LEU A 131 7.59 -10.15 -0.43
N GLN A 132 6.42 -10.06 -1.07
CA GLN A 132 5.14 -10.11 -0.36
C GLN A 132 4.95 -11.44 0.37
N GLU A 133 5.20 -12.57 -0.31
CA GLU A 133 5.14 -13.90 0.28
C GLU A 133 6.11 -14.04 1.46
N LYS A 134 7.32 -13.49 1.34
CA LYS A 134 8.29 -13.49 2.43
C LYS A 134 7.84 -12.68 3.65
N LEU A 135 7.18 -11.53 3.42
CA LEU A 135 6.71 -10.65 4.50
C LEU A 135 5.47 -11.18 5.22
N LEU A 136 4.59 -11.88 4.51
CA LEU A 136 3.30 -12.35 5.03
C LEU A 136 3.28 -13.84 5.36
N GLY A 137 4.22 -14.61 4.82
CA GLY A 137 4.17 -16.07 4.76
C GLY A 137 3.42 -16.57 3.50
N SER A 138 3.64 -17.82 3.14
CA SER A 138 2.93 -18.46 2.02
C SER A 138 1.44 -18.62 2.33
N GLU A 139 0.57 -18.42 1.34
CA GLU A 139 -0.88 -18.56 1.51
C GLU A 139 -1.27 -19.98 1.95
N GLU A 140 -0.59 -21.02 1.45
CA GLU A 140 -0.84 -22.40 1.86
C GLU A 140 -0.53 -22.62 3.34
N GLN A 141 0.59 -22.07 3.82
CA GLN A 141 0.98 -22.17 5.23
C GLN A 141 -0.01 -21.43 6.13
N GLN A 142 -0.52 -20.27 5.68
CA GLN A 142 -1.54 -19.52 6.40
C GLN A 142 -2.86 -20.30 6.51
N GLN A 143 -3.33 -20.89 5.42
CA GLN A 143 -4.56 -21.69 5.41
C GLN A 143 -4.46 -22.92 6.33
N ARG A 144 -3.29 -23.58 6.37
CA ARG A 144 -3.05 -24.69 7.30
C ARG A 144 -3.08 -24.23 8.76
N LEU A 145 -2.47 -23.08 9.07
CA LEU A 145 -2.50 -22.51 10.41
C LEU A 145 -3.92 -22.14 10.84
N GLU A 146 -4.71 -21.54 9.95
CA GLU A 146 -6.13 -21.24 10.18
C GLU A 146 -6.95 -22.51 10.46
N ALA A 147 -6.72 -23.58 9.69
CA ALA A 147 -7.38 -24.86 9.88
C ALA A 147 -7.03 -25.52 11.23
N GLU A 148 -5.77 -25.45 11.67
CA GLU A 148 -5.32 -25.98 12.97
C GLU A 148 -5.86 -25.19 14.16
N LEU A 149 -6.07 -23.87 13.99
CA LEU A 149 -6.68 -23.00 15.00
C LEU A 149 -8.20 -23.12 15.05
N ALA A 150 -8.83 -23.67 14.01
CA ALA A 150 -10.28 -23.82 13.95
C ALA A 150 -10.80 -24.72 15.08
N GLY A 151 -11.73 -24.19 15.87
CA GLY A 151 -12.33 -24.91 17.01
C GLY A 151 -11.45 -24.97 18.27
N LYS A 152 -10.28 -24.36 18.28
CA LYS A 152 -9.46 -24.18 19.50
C LYS A 152 -10.06 -23.08 20.39
N SER A 153 -9.83 -23.19 21.69
CA SER A 153 -10.16 -22.18 22.70
C SER A 153 -8.90 -21.81 23.51
N TRP A 154 -9.03 -21.07 24.62
CA TRP A 154 -7.89 -20.75 25.48
C TRP A 154 -7.09 -21.99 25.92
N ALA A 155 -7.74 -23.15 26.10
CA ALA A 155 -7.07 -24.39 26.47
C ALA A 155 -6.09 -24.92 25.40
N GLY A 156 -6.27 -24.51 24.14
CA GLY A 156 -5.38 -24.86 23.03
C GLY A 156 -4.22 -23.89 22.85
N LEU A 157 -4.12 -22.85 23.68
CA LEU A 157 -3.13 -21.77 23.61
C LEU A 157 -2.33 -21.73 24.90
N SER A 158 -1.03 -21.46 24.80
CA SER A 158 -0.19 -21.22 25.97
C SER A 158 -0.07 -19.72 26.22
N LEU A 159 -0.45 -19.25 27.40
CA LEU A 159 -0.35 -17.83 27.73
C LEU A 159 1.10 -17.46 28.05
N LEU A 160 1.66 -16.48 27.33
CA LEU A 160 3.07 -16.06 27.54
C LEU A 160 3.20 -14.91 28.55
N GLN A 161 2.19 -14.05 28.65
CA GLN A 161 2.16 -12.90 29.57
C GLN A 161 0.76 -12.72 30.17
N ARG A 162 0.70 -12.37 31.45
CA ARG A 162 -0.57 -12.13 32.18
C ARG A 162 -1.19 -10.77 31.88
N GLU A 163 -0.34 -9.77 31.68
CA GLU A 163 -0.74 -8.42 31.29
C GLU A 163 -0.75 -8.28 29.76
N PRO A 164 -1.58 -7.39 29.21
CA PRO A 164 -1.60 -7.16 27.77
C PRO A 164 -0.29 -6.53 27.33
N CYS A 165 0.31 -7.06 26.26
CA CYS A 165 1.51 -6.46 25.66
C CYS A 165 1.20 -5.12 24.99
N LEU A 166 -0.06 -4.92 24.57
CA LEU A 166 -0.52 -3.67 23.99
C LEU A 166 -2.00 -3.40 24.29
N GLN A 167 -2.29 -2.14 24.61
CA GLN A 167 -3.65 -1.62 24.68
C GLN A 167 -3.89 -0.70 23.47
N SER A 168 -4.75 -1.14 22.55
CA SER A 168 -5.25 -0.35 21.43
C SER A 168 -6.51 0.41 21.83
N GLY A 169 -7.00 1.32 20.98
CA GLY A 169 -8.31 1.96 21.17
C GLY A 169 -9.44 0.93 21.28
N ASP A 170 -9.41 -0.09 20.40
CA ASP A 170 -10.47 -1.08 20.22
C ASP A 170 -10.34 -2.38 21.05
N ALA A 171 -9.12 -2.76 21.45
CA ALA A 171 -8.85 -4.08 22.04
C ALA A 171 -7.61 -4.12 22.95
N TRP A 172 -7.50 -5.18 23.74
CA TRP A 172 -6.29 -5.60 24.45
C TRP A 172 -5.62 -6.76 23.69
N TYR A 173 -4.29 -6.75 23.64
CA TYR A 173 -3.50 -7.75 22.95
C TYR A 173 -2.66 -8.55 23.94
N PHE A 174 -2.75 -9.88 23.88
CA PHE A 174 -1.97 -10.80 24.70
C PHE A 174 -1.12 -11.71 23.83
N PRO A 175 0.18 -11.86 24.11
CA PRO A 175 1.01 -12.82 23.40
C PRO A 175 0.68 -14.24 23.86
N VAL A 176 0.40 -15.11 22.90
CA VAL A 176 0.06 -16.52 23.14
C VAL A 176 0.94 -17.43 22.29
N GLY A 177 1.40 -18.53 22.86
CA GLY A 177 2.15 -19.57 22.17
C GLY A 177 1.21 -20.62 21.59
N PHE A 178 1.47 -21.04 20.35
CA PHE A 178 0.76 -22.10 19.65
C PHE A 178 1.75 -23.04 18.97
N THR A 179 1.55 -24.35 19.14
CA THR A 179 2.41 -25.35 18.49
C THR A 179 1.86 -25.66 17.11
N PHE A 180 2.65 -25.38 16.07
CA PHE A 180 2.27 -25.65 14.67
C PHE A 180 3.43 -26.31 13.94
N GLU A 181 3.18 -27.45 13.27
CA GLU A 181 4.20 -28.20 12.51
C GLU A 181 5.53 -28.38 13.31
N GLN A 182 5.43 -28.70 14.61
CA GLN A 182 6.55 -28.88 15.55
C GLN A 182 7.33 -27.60 15.92
N ASN A 183 6.90 -26.43 15.46
CA ASN A 183 7.46 -25.15 15.84
C ASN A 183 6.55 -24.42 16.85
N GLN A 184 7.16 -23.74 17.83
CA GLN A 184 6.43 -22.85 18.72
C GLN A 184 6.26 -21.48 18.04
N LEU A 185 5.02 -21.15 17.70
CA LEU A 185 4.66 -19.85 17.15
C LEU A 185 4.19 -18.93 18.27
N VAL A 186 4.53 -17.64 18.17
CA VAL A 186 4.00 -16.60 19.04
C VAL A 186 2.98 -15.80 18.25
N LEU A 187 1.72 -15.85 18.69
CA LEU A 187 0.57 -15.19 18.08
C LEU A 187 0.01 -14.12 19.05
N ALA A 188 -0.89 -13.28 18.57
CA ALA A 188 -1.59 -12.31 19.41
C ALA A 188 -3.06 -12.70 19.59
N ALA A 189 -3.49 -12.84 20.84
CA ALA A 189 -4.89 -12.89 21.20
C ALA A 189 -5.41 -11.46 21.39
N LYS A 190 -6.25 -11.01 20.45
CA LYS A 190 -6.97 -9.74 20.47
C LYS A 190 -8.30 -9.94 21.19
N VAL A 191 -8.44 -9.30 22.36
CA VAL A 191 -9.66 -9.26 23.17
C VAL A 191 -10.33 -7.90 22.97
N PRO A 192 -11.43 -7.79 22.20
CA PRO A 192 -12.12 -6.52 21.97
C PRO A 192 -12.71 -5.94 23.26
N LYS A 193 -12.69 -4.62 23.37
CA LYS A 193 -13.35 -3.92 24.49
C LYS A 193 -14.87 -4.00 24.35
N PRO A 194 -15.65 -3.99 25.45
CA PRO A 194 -17.11 -4.18 25.42
C PRO A 194 -17.89 -3.20 24.51
N CYS A 195 -17.37 -1.98 24.29
CA CYS A 195 -17.97 -0.97 23.41
C CYS A 195 -17.60 -1.14 21.92
N CYS A 196 -16.68 -2.04 21.61
CA CYS A 196 -16.03 -2.19 20.31
C CYS A 196 -16.44 -3.51 19.66
N THR A 197 -17.57 -3.53 18.95
CA THR A 197 -17.93 -4.68 18.13
C THR A 197 -17.17 -4.61 16.80
N SER A 198 -16.05 -5.33 16.69
CA SER A 198 -15.44 -5.58 15.38
C SER A 198 -16.44 -6.39 14.55
N LEU A 199 -16.99 -5.77 13.50
CA LEU A 199 -17.90 -6.46 12.59
C LEU A 199 -17.17 -7.69 12.03
N GLY A 200 -17.84 -8.85 11.99
CA GLY A 200 -17.30 -10.13 11.51
C GLY A 200 -17.02 -10.18 9.99
N VAL A 201 -16.48 -9.11 9.43
CA VAL A 201 -16.20 -8.91 8.00
C VAL A 201 -14.69 -9.07 7.70
N GLN A 202 -13.84 -9.16 8.74
CA GLN A 202 -12.39 -9.20 8.56
C GLN A 202 -11.86 -10.47 7.86
N SER A 203 -12.60 -11.58 7.87
CA SER A 203 -12.22 -12.82 7.20
C SER A 203 -12.43 -12.80 5.68
N SER A 204 -12.99 -11.71 5.13
CA SER A 204 -13.27 -11.57 3.69
C SER A 204 -12.31 -10.62 2.97
N PHE A 205 -11.41 -9.95 3.70
CA PHE A 205 -10.42 -9.07 3.10
C PHE A 205 -9.27 -9.94 2.65
N GLY A 206 -8.97 -9.95 1.35
CA GLY A 206 -7.78 -10.63 0.85
C GLY A 206 -6.53 -10.19 1.63
N VAL A 207 -5.51 -11.04 1.64
CA VAL A 207 -4.28 -10.77 2.38
C VAL A 207 -3.63 -9.46 1.94
N HIS A 208 -3.40 -8.53 2.88
CA HIS A 208 -2.74 -7.25 2.61
C HIS A 208 -1.70 -6.90 3.69
N CYS A 209 -0.57 -6.31 3.30
CA CYS A 209 0.55 -5.99 4.20
C CYS A 209 0.21 -5.00 5.33
N SER A 210 -0.84 -4.19 5.15
CA SER A 210 -1.19 -3.10 6.07
C SER A 210 -2.56 -3.23 6.73
N ILE A 211 -3.20 -4.39 6.60
CA ILE A 211 -4.51 -4.69 7.21
C ILE A 211 -4.27 -5.80 8.24
N GLN A 212 -4.78 -5.63 9.46
CA GLN A 212 -4.64 -6.66 10.48
C GLN A 212 -5.34 -7.94 10.01
N ARG A 213 -4.61 -9.05 9.99
CA ARG A 213 -5.18 -10.37 9.71
C ARG A 213 -5.67 -11.04 10.99
N LEU A 214 -6.82 -11.70 10.88
CA LEU A 214 -7.36 -12.56 11.94
C LEU A 214 -7.50 -13.98 11.39
N ILE A 215 -6.75 -14.91 11.98
CA ILE A 215 -6.62 -16.32 11.56
C ILE A 215 -7.46 -17.27 12.42
N GLY A 216 -8.06 -16.77 13.50
CA GLY A 216 -8.87 -17.57 14.40
C GLY A 216 -9.86 -16.71 15.16
N ARG A 217 -10.97 -17.33 15.55
CA ARG A 217 -11.99 -16.70 16.40
C ARG A 217 -12.64 -17.72 17.31
N PHE A 218 -12.82 -17.36 18.56
CA PHE A 218 -13.62 -18.15 19.51
C PHE A 218 -14.23 -17.23 20.56
N THR A 219 -15.19 -17.78 21.31
CA THR A 219 -15.82 -17.09 22.45
C THR A 219 -15.66 -18.01 23.64
N ASP A 220 -14.96 -17.55 24.67
CA ASP A 220 -14.62 -18.37 25.83
C ASP A 220 -14.51 -17.49 27.09
N ARG A 221 -14.53 -18.12 28.26
CA ARG A 221 -14.26 -17.43 29.53
C ARG A 221 -12.80 -16.99 29.55
N LEU A 222 -12.56 -15.75 29.95
CA LEU A 222 -11.19 -15.26 30.12
C LEU A 222 -10.49 -16.11 31.20
N PRO A 223 -9.28 -16.65 30.94
CA PRO A 223 -8.44 -17.24 31.97
C PRO A 223 -8.28 -16.30 33.17
N TRP A 224 -8.37 -16.83 34.39
CA TRP A 224 -8.27 -16.02 35.62
C TRP A 224 -6.88 -15.40 35.80
N GLU A 225 -5.88 -15.93 35.11
CA GLU A 225 -4.51 -15.43 35.09
C GLU A 225 -4.36 -14.12 34.28
N LEU A 226 -5.34 -13.78 33.44
CA LEU A 226 -5.31 -12.58 32.60
C LEU A 226 -5.84 -11.36 33.34
N VAL A 227 -5.06 -10.29 33.33
CA VAL A 227 -5.45 -9.01 33.93
C VAL A 227 -5.93 -8.06 32.84
N LEU A 228 -7.19 -7.64 32.91
CA LEU A 228 -7.74 -6.59 32.03
C LEU A 228 -7.57 -5.22 32.69
N PRO A 229 -6.81 -4.29 32.08
CA PRO A 229 -6.66 -2.94 32.61
C PRO A 229 -8.01 -2.22 32.69
N GLY A 230 -8.42 -1.81 33.89
CA GLY A 230 -9.63 -1.03 34.14
C GLY A 230 -10.84 -1.81 34.66
N SER A 231 -10.67 -3.00 35.24
CA SER A 231 -11.72 -3.61 36.06
C SER A 231 -12.01 -2.73 37.29
N PRO A 232 -13.28 -2.40 37.58
CA PRO A 232 -13.65 -1.56 38.72
C PRO A 232 -13.52 -2.35 40.04
N GLU A 233 -12.29 -2.53 40.53
CA GLU A 233 -12.05 -3.09 41.88
C GLU A 233 -11.13 -2.21 42.75
N GLU A 234 -10.57 -1.11 42.24
CA GLU A 234 -9.60 -0.28 43.00
C GLU A 234 -10.16 1.03 43.60
N GLN A 235 -11.46 1.15 43.89
CA GLN A 235 -12.01 2.34 44.58
C GLN A 235 -12.84 2.09 45.84
N SER A 236 -12.81 0.89 46.42
CA SER A 236 -13.47 0.66 47.71
C SER A 236 -12.81 -0.45 48.51
N GLN A 237 -11.65 -0.18 49.08
CA GLN A 237 -11.14 -0.95 50.22
C GLN A 237 -11.77 -0.40 51.51
N SER A 238 -12.79 -1.09 52.00
CA SER A 238 -13.12 -1.13 53.43
C SER A 238 -12.88 -2.56 53.93
N PRO A 239 -12.20 -2.77 55.07
CA PRO A 239 -11.89 -4.10 55.57
C PRO A 239 -13.06 -4.60 56.42
N SER A 240 -13.68 -5.71 56.01
CA SER A 240 -14.46 -6.55 56.91
C SER A 240 -14.22 -8.01 56.55
N GLU A 241 -13.76 -8.77 57.53
CA GLU A 241 -13.43 -10.20 57.44
C GLU A 241 -14.66 -11.10 57.25
N GLU A 242 -14.37 -12.29 56.73
CA GLU A 242 -15.13 -13.56 56.73
C GLU A 242 -15.82 -14.02 55.41
N GLU A 243 -15.27 -15.13 54.90
CA GLU A 243 -15.81 -16.17 53.97
C GLU A 243 -15.83 -15.92 52.44
N PRO A 244 -15.56 -16.97 51.61
CA PRO A 244 -15.12 -16.85 50.22
C PRO A 244 -16.31 -16.65 49.27
N VAL A 245 -16.83 -15.44 49.23
CA VAL A 245 -18.00 -15.13 48.40
C VAL A 245 -17.56 -14.57 47.06
N CYS A 246 -17.79 -15.41 46.03
CA CYS A 246 -17.79 -15.13 44.60
C CYS A 246 -16.43 -15.02 43.91
N LEU A 247 -16.02 -16.15 43.33
CA LEU A 247 -15.40 -16.25 42.01
C LEU A 247 -15.90 -15.10 41.11
N ALA A 248 -15.15 -14.00 41.02
CA ALA A 248 -15.48 -12.88 40.16
C ALA A 248 -15.73 -13.43 38.75
N ALA A 249 -16.95 -13.25 38.25
CA ALA A 249 -17.42 -13.91 37.04
C ALA A 249 -16.53 -13.49 35.86
N CYS A 250 -15.56 -14.34 35.50
CA CYS A 250 -14.72 -14.12 34.34
C CYS A 250 -15.63 -13.92 33.11
N PRO A 251 -15.62 -12.74 32.48
CA PRO A 251 -16.56 -12.46 31.41
C PRO A 251 -16.27 -13.40 30.24
N VAL A 252 -17.33 -13.93 29.64
CA VAL A 252 -17.24 -14.63 28.36
C VAL A 252 -17.03 -13.56 27.29
N LEU A 253 -15.83 -13.53 26.70
CA LEU A 253 -15.46 -12.54 25.70
C LEU A 253 -15.15 -13.22 24.37
N GLN A 254 -15.41 -12.50 23.28
CA GLN A 254 -14.92 -12.90 21.98
C GLN A 254 -13.40 -12.67 21.93
N VAL A 255 -12.67 -13.65 21.42
CA VAL A 255 -11.23 -13.57 21.23
C VAL A 255 -10.92 -13.81 19.77
N LEU A 256 -10.06 -12.97 19.22
CA LEU A 256 -9.61 -13.03 17.83
C LEU A 256 -8.12 -13.32 17.84
N ILE A 257 -7.67 -14.26 17.02
CA ILE A 257 -6.25 -14.62 16.93
C ILE A 257 -5.66 -13.95 15.71
N SER A 258 -4.57 -13.22 15.90
CA SER A 258 -3.79 -12.58 14.86
C SER A 258 -2.40 -13.22 14.81
N PRO A 259 -1.84 -13.52 13.63
CA PRO A 259 -0.50 -14.10 13.53
C PRO A 259 0.59 -13.13 13.99
N GLU A 260 0.26 -11.84 14.13
CA GLU A 260 1.23 -10.80 14.31
C GLU A 260 1.06 -10.14 15.68
N VAL A 261 2.14 -10.11 16.46
CA VAL A 261 2.15 -9.48 17.77
C VAL A 261 2.55 -8.01 17.65
N PRO A 262 1.61 -7.07 17.90
CA PRO A 262 1.94 -5.66 17.89
C PRO A 262 2.72 -5.30 19.16
N TYR A 263 3.72 -4.43 19.01
CA TYR A 263 4.55 -3.98 20.14
C TYR A 263 4.23 -2.54 20.57
N GLN A 264 3.60 -1.74 19.70
CA GLN A 264 3.23 -0.36 19.98
C GLN A 264 2.07 0.09 19.07
N THR A 265 1.28 1.06 19.51
CA THR A 265 0.37 1.82 18.64
C THR A 265 1.11 2.99 17.99
N LEU A 266 0.59 3.50 16.88
CA LEU A 266 1.15 4.72 16.27
C LEU A 266 1.05 5.91 17.22
N ALA A 267 -0.04 6.02 18.01
CA ALA A 267 -0.16 7.02 19.07
C ALA A 267 1.00 6.94 20.08
N GLY A 268 1.31 5.72 20.56
CA GLY A 268 2.42 5.48 21.47
C GLY A 268 3.77 5.82 20.85
N PHE A 269 3.97 5.48 19.58
CA PHE A 269 5.18 5.81 18.83
C PHE A 269 5.36 7.33 18.69
N VAL A 270 4.32 8.06 18.27
CA VAL A 270 4.35 9.52 18.13
C VAL A 270 4.66 10.19 19.47
N LYS A 271 4.03 9.75 20.57
CA LYS A 271 4.31 10.27 21.91
C LYS A 271 5.76 10.04 22.35
N GLY A 272 6.34 8.89 22.02
CA GLY A 272 7.72 8.53 22.39
C GLY A 272 8.81 9.11 21.46
N SER A 273 8.46 9.57 20.26
CA SER A 273 9.43 9.91 19.21
C SER A 273 9.77 11.39 19.08
N HIS A 274 9.24 12.26 19.95
CA HIS A 274 9.52 13.69 19.93
C HIS A 274 11.02 14.02 20.06
N GLY A 275 11.76 13.24 20.85
CA GLY A 275 13.23 13.38 20.95
C GLY A 275 13.92 13.09 19.61
N LEU A 276 13.49 12.03 18.92
CA LEU A 276 14.04 11.59 17.64
C LEU A 276 13.74 12.58 16.50
N HIS A 277 12.53 13.14 16.46
CA HIS A 277 12.17 14.17 15.47
C HIS A 277 13.03 15.41 15.65
N ARG A 278 13.31 15.80 16.90
CA ARG A 278 14.19 16.94 17.20
C ARG A 278 15.66 16.68 16.85
N THR A 279 16.19 15.50 17.12
CA THR A 279 17.62 15.19 16.86
C THR A 279 17.91 14.85 15.41
N SER A 280 16.95 14.23 14.71
CA SER A 280 17.15 13.70 13.36
C SER A 280 15.89 13.85 12.49
N PRO A 281 15.47 15.08 12.17
CA PRO A 281 14.18 15.32 11.53
C PRO A 281 14.05 14.66 10.16
N GLY A 282 15.12 14.64 9.36
CA GLY A 282 15.09 13.98 8.06
C GLY A 282 14.86 12.47 8.12
N HIS A 283 15.42 11.78 9.12
CA HIS A 283 15.20 10.34 9.28
C HIS A 283 13.79 10.05 9.80
N TYR A 284 13.35 10.84 10.78
CA TYR A 284 12.01 10.74 11.35
C TYR A 284 10.91 11.00 10.30
N GLU A 285 11.01 12.08 9.54
CA GLU A 285 10.00 12.44 8.55
C GLU A 285 10.01 11.47 7.35
N ARG A 286 11.15 10.87 7.01
CA ARG A 286 11.20 9.76 6.05
C ARG A 286 10.40 8.56 6.57
N LEU A 287 10.60 8.18 7.84
CA LEU A 287 9.84 7.11 8.48
C LEU A 287 8.35 7.44 8.53
N ALA A 288 7.99 8.69 8.84
CA ALA A 288 6.61 9.18 8.77
C ALA A 288 6.01 8.98 7.36
N CYS A 289 6.73 9.34 6.30
CA CYS A 289 6.28 9.09 4.92
C CYS A 289 6.05 7.59 4.65
N LEU A 290 6.93 6.71 5.14
CA LEU A 290 6.78 5.25 4.97
C LEU A 290 5.59 4.68 5.74
N LEU A 291 5.32 5.17 6.95
CA LEU A 291 4.14 4.78 7.75
C LEU A 291 2.85 5.26 7.08
N LEU A 292 2.80 6.52 6.65
CA LEU A 292 1.67 7.09 5.93
C LEU A 292 1.42 6.36 4.60
N LEU A 293 2.48 5.94 3.90
CA LEU A 293 2.34 5.16 2.68
C LEU A 293 1.64 3.83 2.94
N GLN A 294 2.01 3.12 4.01
CA GLN A 294 1.35 1.88 4.42
C GLN A 294 -0.13 2.12 4.75
N VAL A 295 -0.46 3.22 5.44
CA VAL A 295 -1.85 3.62 5.72
C VAL A 295 -2.63 3.82 4.42
N CYS A 296 -2.09 4.61 3.47
CA CYS A 296 -2.76 4.86 2.18
C CYS A 296 -2.99 3.56 1.40
N MET A 297 -2.00 2.67 1.35
CA MET A 297 -2.14 1.35 0.69
C MET A 297 -3.23 0.48 1.36
N GLY A 298 -3.27 0.45 2.69
CA GLY A 298 -4.30 -0.26 3.43
C GLY A 298 -5.71 0.26 3.16
N LEU A 299 -5.88 1.59 3.15
CA LEU A 299 -7.17 2.24 2.88
C LEU A 299 -7.65 2.02 1.44
N GLU A 300 -6.74 2.07 0.47
CA GLU A 300 -7.04 1.77 -0.94
C GLU A 300 -7.58 0.34 -1.08
N HIS A 301 -6.94 -0.62 -0.40
CA HIS A 301 -7.42 -2.01 -0.39
C HIS A 301 -8.83 -2.15 0.24
N LEU A 302 -9.09 -1.47 1.37
CA LEU A 302 -10.41 -1.51 2.03
C LEU A 302 -11.53 -0.94 1.14
N ARG A 303 -11.24 0.11 0.36
CA ARG A 303 -12.20 0.67 -0.60
C ARG A 303 -12.53 -0.30 -1.71
N VAL A 304 -11.53 -0.96 -2.29
CA VAL A 304 -11.73 -1.96 -3.36
C VAL A 304 -12.63 -3.09 -2.87
N GLN A 305 -12.51 -3.46 -1.60
CA GLN A 305 -13.33 -4.51 -0.97
C GLN A 305 -14.72 -4.03 -0.52
N ASN A 306 -15.14 -2.79 -0.87
CA ASN A 306 -16.41 -2.16 -0.46
C ASN A 306 -16.67 -2.20 1.05
N VAL A 307 -15.59 -2.20 1.84
CA VAL A 307 -15.66 -2.19 3.30
C VAL A 307 -15.91 -0.77 3.74
N GLY A 308 -16.75 -0.60 4.76
CA GLY A 308 -16.90 0.71 5.40
C GLY A 308 -15.55 1.26 5.86
N GLN A 309 -15.47 2.59 6.01
CA GLN A 309 -14.27 3.33 6.40
C GLN A 309 -13.51 2.68 7.57
N GLY A 310 -12.18 2.66 7.47
CA GLY A 310 -11.33 2.30 8.59
C GLY A 310 -11.40 3.40 9.65
N ASP A 311 -11.48 3.02 10.92
CA ASP A 311 -11.42 4.00 12.01
C ASP A 311 -9.96 4.46 12.18
N LEU A 312 -9.56 5.43 11.38
CA LEU A 312 -8.22 6.00 11.31
C LEU A 312 -7.93 6.90 12.51
N CYS A 313 -7.77 6.27 13.67
CA CYS A 313 -7.20 6.88 14.86
C CYS A 313 -5.79 6.32 15.08
N PRO A 314 -4.78 7.13 15.46
CA PRO A 314 -3.43 6.64 15.75
C PRO A 314 -3.38 5.51 16.79
N GLU A 315 -4.36 5.45 17.68
CA GLU A 315 -4.54 4.42 18.70
C GLU A 315 -4.96 3.06 18.13
N ASN A 316 -5.56 3.03 16.94
CA ASN A 316 -6.00 1.83 16.22
C ASN A 316 -5.03 1.43 15.08
N LEU A 317 -3.91 2.14 14.94
CA LEU A 317 -2.84 1.79 14.00
C LEU A 317 -1.74 1.07 14.78
N LEU A 318 -1.53 -0.20 14.48
CA LEU A 318 -0.61 -1.06 15.22
C LEU A 318 0.74 -1.14 14.49
N LEU A 319 1.82 -1.15 15.25
CA LEU A 319 3.18 -1.37 14.76
C LEU A 319 3.62 -2.78 15.15
N VAL A 320 4.03 -3.54 14.14
CA VAL A 320 4.55 -4.91 14.26
C VAL A 320 5.99 -4.93 13.76
N GLN A 321 6.85 -5.66 14.46
CA GLN A 321 8.22 -5.87 14.02
C GLN A 321 8.22 -6.82 12.80
N CYS A 322 8.81 -6.40 11.69
CA CYS A 322 9.13 -7.35 10.63
C CYS A 322 10.15 -8.37 11.16
N PRO A 323 10.04 -9.66 10.83
CA PRO A 323 10.97 -10.68 11.33
C PRO A 323 12.41 -10.20 11.10
N PRO A 324 13.29 -10.34 12.12
CA PRO A 324 14.63 -9.80 12.05
C PRO A 324 15.32 -10.40 10.85
N GLN A 325 15.73 -9.53 9.93
CA GLN A 325 16.79 -9.85 8.99
C GLN A 325 17.95 -10.37 9.85
N SER A 326 18.62 -11.43 9.39
CA SER A 326 19.88 -11.90 9.94
C SER A 326 20.91 -10.76 9.91
N GLN A 327 20.85 -9.87 10.91
CA GLN A 327 21.74 -8.75 11.09
C GLN A 327 22.92 -9.25 11.89
N GLN A 328 23.88 -9.80 11.17
CA GLN A 328 25.20 -9.99 11.69
C GLN A 328 25.85 -8.60 11.82
N GLY A 329 25.90 -8.09 13.05
CA GLY A 329 26.97 -7.21 13.51
C GLY A 329 27.02 -5.75 13.02
N LYS A 330 25.90 -5.05 12.92
CA LYS A 330 25.91 -3.57 12.96
C LYS A 330 24.72 -3.08 13.77
N GLU A 331 24.99 -2.39 14.88
CA GLU A 331 24.01 -1.60 15.62
C GLU A 331 23.23 -0.72 14.64
N VAL A 332 22.02 -1.15 14.28
CA VAL A 332 21.04 -0.25 13.71
C VAL A 332 20.65 0.65 14.87
N SER A 333 21.00 1.93 14.77
CA SER A 333 20.65 2.97 15.75
C SER A 333 19.21 2.76 16.23
N LEU A 334 19.10 2.39 17.51
CA LEU A 334 17.87 2.03 18.21
C LEU A 334 16.80 3.11 17.95
N GLY A 335 15.80 2.78 17.13
CA GLY A 335 14.63 3.65 16.89
C GLY A 335 14.28 4.00 15.44
N LEU A 336 15.06 3.59 14.44
CA LEU A 336 14.81 3.95 13.01
C LEU A 336 14.49 2.77 12.07
N SER A 337 14.35 1.54 12.58
CA SER A 337 13.91 0.42 11.74
C SER A 337 12.44 0.60 11.34
N LEU A 338 12.12 0.49 10.05
CA LEU A 338 10.75 0.59 9.55
C LEU A 338 9.89 -0.56 10.09
N PRO A 339 8.87 -0.30 10.93
CA PRO A 339 7.91 -1.32 11.32
C PRO A 339 6.83 -1.50 10.26
N ARG A 340 6.18 -2.66 10.30
CA ARG A 340 4.96 -2.89 9.53
C ARG A 340 3.77 -2.31 10.29
N LEU A 341 3.02 -1.45 9.62
CA LEU A 341 1.84 -0.79 10.17
C LEU A 341 0.58 -1.56 9.76
N LEU A 342 -0.28 -1.88 10.73
CA LEU A 342 -1.55 -2.56 10.52
C LEU A 342 -2.73 -1.70 10.96
N ILE A 343 -3.74 -1.60 10.10
CA ILE A 343 -5.06 -1.05 10.46
C ILE A 343 -5.83 -2.15 11.19
N SER A 344 -6.14 -1.96 12.49
CA SER A 344 -6.77 -3.00 13.33
C SER A 344 -8.29 -2.91 13.39
N SER A 345 -8.82 -1.69 13.27
CA SER A 345 -10.23 -1.39 13.50
C SER A 345 -10.94 -0.93 12.25
N PHE A 346 -12.06 -1.60 11.96
CA PHE A 346 -12.95 -1.30 10.83
C PHE A 346 -14.36 -1.09 11.38
N PHE A 347 -14.54 -0.04 12.19
CA PHE A 347 -15.87 0.31 12.68
C PHE A 347 -16.70 0.92 11.55
N LYS A 348 -17.78 0.25 11.15
CA LYS A 348 -18.91 0.97 10.58
C LYS A 348 -19.48 1.82 11.71
N VAL A 349 -19.38 3.14 11.63
CA VAL A 349 -20.21 4.03 12.45
C VAL A 349 -21.67 3.75 12.09
N LYS A 350 -22.29 2.75 12.74
CA LYS A 350 -23.72 2.75 12.93
C LYS A 350 -23.96 3.90 13.88
N ASN A 351 -24.36 5.03 13.32
CA ASN A 351 -24.74 6.23 14.03
C ASN A 351 -25.77 5.82 15.11
N LYS A 352 -25.32 5.57 16.34
CA LYS A 352 -26.19 5.37 17.49
C LYS A 352 -26.70 6.77 17.80
N GLN A 353 -27.82 7.15 17.20
CA GLN A 353 -28.66 8.21 17.74
C GLN A 353 -28.88 7.90 19.22
N ARG A 354 -28.24 8.68 20.08
CA ARG A 354 -28.46 8.66 21.53
C ARG A 354 -29.90 9.17 21.75
N PRO A 355 -30.79 8.43 22.44
CA PRO A 355 -32.08 8.99 22.83
C PRO A 355 -31.88 9.98 23.99
N CYS A 356 -32.41 11.20 23.80
CA CYS A 356 -32.70 12.23 24.82
C CYS A 356 -31.46 13.02 25.36
N SER A 357 -31.47 14.34 25.57
CA SER A 357 -32.56 15.29 25.85
C SER A 357 -32.20 16.73 25.40
N THR A 358 -33.21 17.47 24.95
CA THR A 358 -33.37 18.94 24.79
C THR A 358 -32.26 19.87 25.32
N SER A 359 -31.58 20.61 24.43
CA SER A 359 -31.86 22.03 24.13
C SER A 359 -30.77 22.63 23.21
N GLN A 360 -31.21 23.18 22.08
CA GLN A 360 -30.50 24.15 21.25
C GLN A 360 -29.23 23.71 20.49
N GLU A 361 -29.29 22.61 19.72
CA GLU A 361 -28.31 22.33 18.67
C GLU A 361 -28.90 21.44 17.55
N GLN A 362 -30.08 21.80 17.06
CA GLN A 362 -30.75 21.09 15.97
C GLN A 362 -30.86 21.99 14.74
N ASP A 363 -29.92 21.86 13.80
CA ASP A 363 -30.18 22.32 12.43
C ASP A 363 -29.46 21.54 11.31
N TRP A 364 -28.74 20.44 11.59
CA TRP A 364 -28.05 19.67 10.53
C TRP A 364 -28.68 18.32 10.16
N THR A 365 -29.84 17.97 10.73
CA THR A 365 -30.52 16.69 10.42
C THR A 365 -31.84 16.83 9.65
N LYS A 366 -32.21 18.02 9.19
CA LYS A 366 -33.39 18.22 8.32
C LYS A 366 -33.00 18.93 7.02
N GLY A 367 -32.33 18.22 6.15
CA GLY A 367 -32.07 18.67 4.79
C GLY A 367 -31.14 17.72 4.04
N LEU A 368 -31.74 16.82 3.26
CA LEU A 368 -31.12 15.80 2.40
C LEU A 368 -30.53 14.56 3.11
N ALA A 369 -31.08 13.41 2.75
CA ALA A 369 -30.49 12.11 2.96
C ALA A 369 -29.09 12.05 2.33
N ALA A 370 -28.04 12.23 3.14
CA ALA A 370 -26.66 12.12 2.70
C ALA A 370 -26.16 10.67 2.88
N PRO A 371 -25.57 10.05 1.84
CA PRO A 371 -24.86 8.77 2.01
C PRO A 371 -23.65 8.98 2.94
N PRO A 372 -23.17 7.95 3.67
CA PRO A 372 -21.97 8.06 4.49
C PRO A 372 -20.81 8.50 3.59
N SER A 373 -20.34 9.74 3.74
CA SER A 373 -19.52 10.37 2.71
C SER A 373 -18.13 9.70 2.67
N PRO A 374 -17.62 9.26 1.50
CA PRO A 374 -16.28 8.66 1.28
C PRO A 374 -15.11 9.66 1.47
N VAL A 375 -15.33 10.68 2.30
CA VAL A 375 -14.60 11.95 2.38
C VAL A 375 -13.91 12.08 3.76
N ALA A 376 -14.12 11.10 4.65
CA ALA A 376 -13.55 11.06 6.00
C ALA A 376 -12.11 10.52 6.03
N ASP A 377 -11.78 9.52 5.20
CA ASP A 377 -10.45 8.91 5.20
C ASP A 377 -9.36 9.92 4.79
N GLU A 378 -9.61 10.69 3.73
CA GLU A 378 -8.69 11.74 3.28
C GLU A 378 -8.45 12.78 4.39
N LEU A 379 -9.49 13.19 5.11
CA LEU A 379 -9.35 14.11 6.24
C LEU A 379 -8.56 13.50 7.37
N ASN A 380 -8.85 12.24 7.72
CA ASN A 380 -8.16 11.52 8.79
C ASN A 380 -6.67 11.36 8.46
N VAL A 381 -6.31 11.04 7.22
CA VAL A 381 -4.90 11.01 6.78
C VAL A 381 -4.27 12.42 6.86
N GLY A 382 -5.01 13.46 6.46
CA GLY A 382 -4.56 14.85 6.60
C GLY A 382 -4.26 15.23 8.05
N MET A 383 -5.15 14.87 8.98
CA MET A 383 -4.98 15.05 10.44
C MET A 383 -3.81 14.23 10.99
N LEU A 384 -3.67 12.99 10.52
CA LEU A 384 -2.60 12.08 10.93
C LEU A 384 -1.21 12.63 10.57
N ILE A 385 -1.06 13.33 9.45
CA ILE A 385 0.19 14.00 9.08
C ILE A 385 0.61 15.00 10.17
N TYR A 386 -0.31 15.84 10.66
CA TYR A 386 -0.02 16.79 11.73
C TYR A 386 0.39 16.09 13.03
N GLN A 387 -0.37 15.05 13.42
CA GLN A 387 -0.10 14.29 14.64
C GLN A 387 1.28 13.62 14.59
N ILE A 388 1.63 12.94 13.48
CA ILE A 388 2.95 12.33 13.32
C ILE A 388 4.05 13.38 13.34
N LEU A 389 3.82 14.57 12.80
CA LEU A 389 4.81 15.66 12.83
C LEU A 389 4.85 16.45 14.15
N HIS A 390 4.20 15.95 15.20
CA HIS A 390 4.10 16.59 16.52
C HIS A 390 3.52 18.01 16.49
N VAL A 391 2.59 18.26 15.57
CA VAL A 391 1.87 19.52 15.47
C VAL A 391 0.41 19.29 15.89
N ASP A 392 -0.02 20.00 16.92
CA ASP A 392 -1.39 19.91 17.41
C ASP A 392 -2.39 20.44 16.36
N ILE A 393 -3.38 19.63 16.02
CA ILE A 393 -4.47 20.00 15.14
C ILE A 393 -5.81 19.59 15.76
N SER A 394 -6.75 20.53 15.82
CA SER A 394 -8.13 20.23 16.19
C SER A 394 -8.98 20.01 14.95
N LEU A 395 -10.04 19.21 15.07
CA LEU A 395 -11.01 19.02 13.99
C LEU A 395 -11.65 20.35 13.56
N GLU A 396 -11.88 21.26 14.52
CA GLU A 396 -12.38 22.61 14.26
C GLU A 396 -11.46 23.42 13.35
N ASN A 397 -10.14 23.30 13.54
CA ASN A 397 -9.14 23.97 12.72
C ASN A 397 -9.01 23.32 11.34
N ALA A 398 -9.11 21.99 11.25
CA ALA A 398 -9.04 21.26 9.98
C ALA A 398 -10.24 21.55 9.07
N LEU A 399 -11.43 21.66 9.66
CA LEU A 399 -12.66 22.04 8.94
C LEU A 399 -12.80 23.56 8.78
N GLY A 400 -11.97 24.34 9.50
CA GLY A 400 -11.83 25.77 9.31
C GLY A 400 -12.95 26.60 9.90
N PHE A 401 -13.60 26.12 10.97
CA PHE A 401 -14.74 26.79 11.61
C PHE A 401 -14.36 28.07 12.36
N ARG A 402 -13.14 28.14 12.93
CA ARG A 402 -12.68 29.31 13.71
C ARG A 402 -11.61 30.15 13.03
N SER A 403 -10.73 29.51 12.24
CA SER A 403 -9.64 30.18 11.55
C SER A 403 -9.47 29.58 10.16
N ASN A 404 -9.37 30.43 9.13
CA ASN A 404 -9.17 29.99 7.75
C ASN A 404 -7.74 29.46 7.49
N ARG A 405 -6.92 29.28 8.52
CA ARG A 405 -5.52 28.89 8.40
C ARG A 405 -5.27 27.62 9.19
N LEU A 406 -4.81 26.58 8.48
CA LEU A 406 -4.26 25.39 9.10
C LEU A 406 -2.99 25.75 9.90
N PRO A 407 -2.68 25.02 10.98
CA PRO A 407 -1.42 25.19 11.70
C PRO A 407 -0.23 25.05 10.76
N GLU A 408 0.85 25.78 11.02
CA GLU A 408 2.02 25.71 10.15
C GLU A 408 2.92 24.53 10.53
N ILE A 409 3.17 23.64 9.56
CA ILE A 409 4.17 22.58 9.71
C ILE A 409 5.58 23.19 9.54
N PRO A 410 6.48 23.04 10.53
CA PRO A 410 7.83 23.58 10.47
C PRO A 410 8.65 22.87 9.38
N SER A 411 9.50 23.62 8.67
CA SER A 411 10.36 23.08 7.62
C SER A 411 11.68 22.57 8.21
N LEU A 412 11.67 21.32 8.68
CA LEU A 412 12.81 20.70 9.38
C LEU A 412 13.63 19.76 8.48
N SER A 413 13.08 19.32 7.35
CA SER A 413 13.72 18.38 6.42
C SER A 413 13.26 18.57 4.97
N ILE A 414 13.85 17.78 4.06
CA ILE A 414 13.43 17.71 2.65
C ILE A 414 11.98 17.20 2.46
N TYR A 415 11.41 16.53 3.47
CA TYR A 415 10.06 15.98 3.42
C TYR A 415 9.01 16.96 3.96
N SER A 416 9.39 17.90 4.83
CA SER A 416 8.42 18.75 5.55
C SER A 416 7.54 19.56 4.61
N MET A 417 8.13 20.15 3.56
CA MET A 417 7.37 20.95 2.59
C MET A 417 6.38 20.07 1.79
N GLY A 418 6.82 18.87 1.41
CA GLY A 418 5.98 17.89 0.73
C GLY A 418 4.82 17.40 1.59
N LEU A 419 5.09 17.07 2.86
CA LEU A 419 4.07 16.67 3.84
C LEU A 419 3.11 17.82 4.14
N LYS A 420 3.60 19.05 4.28
CA LYS A 420 2.77 20.26 4.41
C LYS A 420 1.84 20.41 3.21
N ARG A 421 2.37 20.29 1.99
CA ARG A 421 1.58 20.36 0.76
C ARG A 421 0.53 19.26 0.70
N LEU A 422 0.90 18.02 1.00
CA LEU A 422 -0.01 16.89 1.03
C LEU A 422 -1.14 17.10 2.06
N ALA A 423 -0.81 17.54 3.27
CA ALA A 423 -1.79 17.82 4.31
C ALA A 423 -2.78 18.92 3.88
N MET A 424 -2.30 19.99 3.23
CA MET A 424 -3.19 21.04 2.66
C MET A 424 -4.13 20.50 1.57
N LEU A 425 -3.64 19.59 0.72
CA LEU A 425 -4.45 18.97 -0.34
C LEU A 425 -5.50 18.01 0.21
N LEU A 426 -5.18 17.26 1.28
CA LEU A 426 -6.07 16.33 1.96
C LEU A 426 -7.11 17.04 2.83
N LEU A 427 -6.72 18.13 3.48
CA LEU A 427 -7.60 18.96 4.31
C LEU A 427 -8.30 20.07 3.52
N HIS A 428 -8.37 19.94 2.19
CA HIS A 428 -9.03 20.94 1.35
C HIS A 428 -10.55 20.97 1.64
N ARG A 429 -11.09 22.18 1.82
CA ARG A 429 -12.51 22.42 2.19
C ARG A 429 -13.47 21.88 1.14
N ASP A 430 -13.19 22.18 -0.11
CA ASP A 430 -13.95 21.69 -1.26
C ASP A 430 -13.58 20.23 -1.53
N PRO A 431 -14.52 19.27 -1.38
CA PRO A 431 -14.28 17.85 -1.65
C PRO A 431 -13.86 17.60 -3.11
N CYS A 432 -14.28 18.44 -4.06
CA CYS A 432 -13.94 18.28 -5.48
C CYS A 432 -12.47 18.63 -5.78
N LYS A 433 -11.83 19.43 -4.91
CA LYS A 433 -10.41 19.81 -5.03
C LYS A 433 -9.51 19.00 -4.10
N ARG A 434 -10.10 18.17 -3.25
CA ARG A 434 -9.39 17.31 -2.32
C ARG A 434 -8.75 16.16 -3.10
N VAL A 435 -7.50 15.86 -2.77
CA VAL A 435 -6.81 14.72 -3.38
C VAL A 435 -7.34 13.41 -2.82
N SER A 436 -7.45 12.40 -3.67
CA SER A 436 -7.84 11.05 -3.25
C SER A 436 -6.71 10.37 -2.46
N ILE A 437 -7.01 9.28 -1.75
CA ILE A 437 -5.97 8.46 -1.10
C ILE A 437 -4.99 7.85 -2.10
N GLU A 438 -5.43 7.50 -3.31
CA GLU A 438 -4.52 7.03 -4.36
C GLU A 438 -3.54 8.13 -4.78
N GLN A 439 -4.01 9.36 -4.96
CA GLN A 439 -3.14 10.51 -5.23
C GLN A 439 -2.19 10.80 -4.06
N ALA A 440 -2.67 10.69 -2.81
CA ALA A 440 -1.84 10.83 -1.62
C ALA A 440 -0.75 9.76 -1.55
N ARG A 441 -1.08 8.49 -1.86
CA ARG A 441 -0.12 7.39 -2.00
C ARG A 441 0.96 7.74 -3.02
N SER A 442 0.58 8.20 -4.20
CA SER A 442 1.55 8.58 -5.24
C SER A 442 2.40 9.79 -4.84
N ILE A 443 1.83 10.78 -4.16
CA ILE A 443 2.60 11.92 -3.61
C ILE A 443 3.65 11.42 -2.61
N LEU A 444 3.28 10.54 -1.68
CA LEU A 444 4.21 9.95 -0.71
C LEU A 444 5.31 9.13 -1.40
N GLN A 445 4.98 8.37 -2.44
CA GLN A 445 5.96 7.62 -3.24
C GLN A 445 6.97 8.56 -3.93
N VAL A 446 6.50 9.67 -4.51
CA VAL A 446 7.38 10.71 -5.09
C VAL A 446 8.24 11.37 -4.01
N LEU A 447 7.68 11.62 -2.83
CA LEU A 447 8.44 12.13 -1.69
C LEU A 447 9.47 11.15 -1.15
N LEU A 448 9.32 9.83 -1.35
CA LEU A 448 10.26 8.83 -0.88
C LEU A 448 11.36 8.51 -1.90
N TRP A 449 10.99 8.35 -3.17
CA TRP A 449 11.87 7.83 -4.23
C TRP A 449 12.02 8.74 -5.45
N GLY A 450 11.33 9.88 -5.48
CA GLY A 450 11.37 10.86 -6.57
C GLY A 450 10.34 10.59 -7.68
N PRO A 451 10.34 11.38 -8.76
CA PRO A 451 11.36 12.37 -9.14
C PRO A 451 11.31 13.64 -8.29
N ARG A 452 12.48 14.20 -7.98
CA ARG A 452 12.63 15.41 -7.16
C ARG A 452 12.58 16.68 -8.00
N GLN A 453 12.34 17.83 -7.38
CA GLN A 453 12.22 19.12 -8.06
C GLN A 453 13.49 19.49 -8.86
N GLU A 454 14.67 19.03 -8.43
CA GLU A 454 15.95 19.29 -9.08
C GLU A 454 16.01 18.69 -10.51
N LEU A 455 15.26 17.62 -10.78
CA LEU A 455 15.16 17.06 -12.13
C LEU A 455 14.57 18.08 -13.12
N PHE A 456 13.69 18.95 -12.63
CA PHE A 456 12.97 19.94 -13.44
C PHE A 456 13.64 21.32 -13.45
N ALA A 457 14.70 21.52 -12.68
CA ALA A 457 15.43 22.79 -12.65
C ALA A 457 16.16 23.07 -13.98
N ARG A 458 16.62 22.03 -14.67
CA ARG A 458 17.38 22.12 -15.93
C ARG A 458 16.63 21.60 -17.16
N SER A 459 15.55 20.86 -16.96
CA SER A 459 14.81 20.18 -18.02
C SER A 459 13.33 20.48 -17.91
N LYS A 460 12.68 20.74 -19.05
CA LYS A 460 11.22 20.91 -19.08
C LYS A 460 10.57 19.61 -18.61
N LYS A 461 9.55 19.72 -17.76
CA LYS A 461 8.73 18.58 -17.35
C LYS A 461 7.93 18.07 -18.56
N THR A 462 8.40 17.00 -19.17
CA THR A 462 7.74 16.32 -20.31
C THR A 462 7.46 14.86 -19.97
N LEU A 463 6.47 14.26 -20.61
CA LEU A 463 6.16 12.83 -20.45
C LEU A 463 7.34 11.95 -20.85
N ILE A 464 8.09 12.34 -21.89
CA ILE A 464 9.28 11.62 -22.36
C ILE A 464 10.35 11.59 -21.27
N LEU A 465 10.65 12.73 -20.63
CA LEU A 465 11.63 12.78 -19.54
C LEU A 465 11.24 11.89 -18.37
N LEU A 466 9.96 11.92 -17.98
CA LEU A 466 9.44 11.11 -16.88
C LEU A 466 9.47 9.62 -17.20
N ARG A 467 9.12 9.24 -18.43
CA ARG A 467 9.24 7.86 -18.91
C ARG A 467 10.68 7.37 -18.83
N SER A 468 11.64 8.11 -19.39
CA SER A 468 13.06 7.74 -19.31
C SER A 468 13.55 7.66 -17.87
N TRP A 469 13.09 8.55 -16.98
CA TRP A 469 13.43 8.49 -15.55
C TRP A 469 12.91 7.21 -14.89
N VAL A 470 11.67 6.79 -15.17
CA VAL A 470 11.10 5.54 -14.64
C VAL A 470 11.89 4.34 -15.13
N GLU A 471 12.19 4.28 -16.43
CA GLU A 471 12.93 3.17 -17.06
C GLU A 471 14.33 3.01 -16.44
N VAL A 472 15.05 4.13 -16.24
CA VAL A 472 16.36 4.11 -15.55
C VAL A 472 16.21 3.66 -14.10
N LYS A 473 15.20 4.15 -13.38
CA LYS A 473 14.99 3.77 -11.96
C LYS A 473 14.64 2.29 -11.80
N ARG A 474 13.81 1.73 -12.69
CA ARG A 474 13.51 0.29 -12.73
C ARG A 474 14.78 -0.53 -12.94
N SER A 475 15.62 -0.11 -13.88
CA SER A 475 16.91 -0.76 -14.17
C SER A 475 17.83 -0.77 -12.95
N LEU A 476 18.00 0.39 -12.30
CA LEU A 476 18.84 0.53 -11.11
C LEU A 476 18.31 -0.27 -9.92
N LEU A 477 16.98 -0.32 -9.75
CA LEU A 477 16.35 -1.11 -8.69
C LEU A 477 16.62 -2.60 -8.88
N LEU A 478 16.45 -3.11 -10.10
CA LEU A 478 16.74 -4.51 -10.44
C LEU A 478 18.23 -4.85 -10.25
N LEU A 479 19.13 -3.95 -10.64
CA LEU A 479 20.56 -4.11 -10.41
C LEU A 479 20.88 -4.19 -8.91
N LYS A 480 20.31 -3.31 -8.09
CA LYS A 480 20.44 -3.35 -6.62
C LYS A 480 20.01 -4.72 -6.06
N PHE A 481 18.91 -5.30 -6.54
CA PHE A 481 18.48 -6.63 -6.11
C PHE A 481 19.45 -7.74 -6.53
N ALA A 482 19.97 -7.67 -7.75
CA ALA A 482 20.95 -8.63 -8.24
C ALA A 482 22.23 -8.60 -7.40
N GLU A 483 22.77 -7.40 -7.14
CA GLU A 483 23.94 -7.20 -6.28
C GLU A 483 23.71 -7.70 -4.85
N ASN A 484 22.56 -7.36 -4.26
CA ASN A 484 22.20 -7.82 -2.92
C ASN A 484 22.05 -9.35 -2.84
N SER A 485 21.61 -10.00 -3.92
CA SER A 485 21.51 -11.46 -3.97
C SER A 485 22.86 -12.17 -4.13
N ALA A 486 23.84 -11.49 -4.74
CA ALA A 486 25.19 -12.00 -4.91
C ALA A 486 26.09 -11.73 -3.70
N GLY A 487 25.82 -10.65 -2.95
CA GLY A 487 26.51 -10.34 -1.70
C GLY A 487 25.94 -11.07 -0.49
N ALA A 488 26.66 -11.01 0.64
CA ALA A 488 26.14 -11.43 1.95
C ALA A 488 25.17 -10.40 2.56
N VAL A 489 24.55 -9.54 1.74
CA VAL A 489 23.61 -8.52 2.19
C VAL A 489 22.31 -9.22 2.56
N GLY A 490 21.77 -8.86 3.73
CA GLY A 490 20.52 -9.43 4.24
C GLY A 490 19.40 -9.37 3.21
N SER A 491 18.47 -10.32 3.31
CA SER A 491 17.36 -10.37 2.38
C SER A 491 16.53 -9.08 2.39
N PRO A 492 16.01 -8.65 1.23
CA PRO A 492 15.22 -7.42 1.10
C PRO A 492 14.06 -7.33 2.10
N GLY A 493 13.87 -6.13 2.67
CA GLY A 493 12.89 -5.86 3.72
C GLY A 493 11.62 -5.19 3.22
N LEU A 494 10.88 -4.59 4.16
CA LEU A 494 9.60 -3.93 3.90
C LEU A 494 9.77 -2.69 3.00
N GLU A 495 10.82 -1.90 3.18
CA GLU A 495 11.06 -0.70 2.35
C GLU A 495 11.37 -1.08 0.89
N GLU A 496 12.18 -2.12 0.67
CA GLU A 496 12.42 -2.67 -0.67
C GLU A 496 11.13 -3.11 -1.36
N TRP A 497 10.23 -3.77 -0.62
CA TRP A 497 8.92 -4.16 -1.15
C TRP A 497 8.05 -2.94 -1.51
N LEU A 498 7.96 -1.94 -0.64
CA LEU A 498 7.20 -0.70 -0.92
C LEU A 498 7.74 0.03 -2.15
N CYS A 499 9.07 0.08 -2.30
CA CYS A 499 9.74 0.65 -3.47
C CYS A 499 9.45 -0.15 -4.75
N CYS A 500 9.47 -1.49 -4.67
CA CYS A 500 9.08 -2.36 -5.78
C CYS A 500 7.63 -2.11 -6.22
N GLN A 501 6.69 -2.01 -5.28
CA GLN A 501 5.28 -1.76 -5.61
C GLN A 501 5.12 -0.42 -6.33
N TYR A 502 5.83 0.62 -5.89
CA TYR A 502 5.85 1.91 -6.60
C TYR A 502 6.33 1.75 -8.05
N PHE A 503 7.53 1.18 -8.27
CA PHE A 503 8.09 1.09 -9.62
C PHE A 503 7.39 0.05 -10.51
N LYS A 504 6.65 -0.88 -9.93
CA LYS A 504 5.76 -1.80 -10.66
C LYS A 504 4.56 -1.06 -11.26
N GLU A 505 3.97 -0.12 -10.54
CA GLU A 505 2.70 0.54 -10.93
C GLU A 505 2.88 1.91 -11.58
N VAL A 506 3.99 2.60 -11.31
CA VAL A 506 4.18 3.99 -11.74
C VAL A 506 4.20 4.14 -13.27
N THR A 507 3.50 5.17 -13.74
CA THR A 507 3.49 5.61 -15.14
C THR A 507 3.93 7.07 -15.26
N GLU A 508 4.40 7.47 -16.43
CA GLU A 508 4.79 8.85 -16.72
C GLU A 508 3.63 9.85 -16.55
N HIS A 509 2.40 9.42 -16.82
CA HIS A 509 1.20 10.23 -16.66
C HIS A 509 0.88 10.47 -15.19
N MET A 510 0.94 9.42 -14.36
CA MET A 510 0.79 9.53 -12.91
C MET A 510 1.83 10.50 -12.33
N LEU A 511 3.10 10.33 -12.71
CA LEU A 511 4.18 11.22 -12.27
C LEU A 511 3.95 12.66 -12.68
N TYR A 512 3.48 12.90 -13.91
CA TYR A 512 3.25 14.25 -14.40
C TYR A 512 2.19 14.99 -13.57
N GLN A 513 1.10 14.30 -13.24
CA GLN A 513 0.01 14.82 -12.40
C GLN A 513 0.47 15.04 -10.95
N VAL A 514 1.12 14.05 -10.34
CA VAL A 514 1.58 14.12 -8.95
C VAL A 514 2.60 15.23 -8.74
N THR A 515 3.58 15.34 -9.64
CA THR A 515 4.59 16.40 -9.58
C THR A 515 4.02 17.78 -9.88
N GLN A 516 2.89 17.87 -10.60
CA GLN A 516 2.15 19.14 -10.78
C GLN A 516 1.44 19.58 -9.48
N ALA A 517 0.93 18.61 -8.72
CA ALA A 517 0.25 18.90 -7.46
C ALA A 517 1.25 19.22 -6.33
N LEU A 518 2.41 18.55 -6.34
CA LEU A 518 3.41 18.61 -5.28
C LEU A 518 4.36 19.82 -5.37
N TYR A 519 4.84 20.18 -6.57
CA TYR A 519 5.86 21.22 -6.78
C TYR A 519 5.28 22.56 -7.22
#